data_AF-A0A353GQQ1-F1
#
_entry.id   AF-A0A353GQQ1-F1
#
_cell.length_a   1.000
_cell.length_b   1.000
_cell.length_c   1.000
_cell.angle_alpha   90.00
_cell.angle_beta   90.00
_cell.angle_gamma   90.00
#
_symmetry.space_group_name_H-M   'P 1'
#
loop_
_entity.id
_entity.type
_entity.pdbx_description
1 polymer ?
#
loop_
_entity_poly.entity_id
_entity_poly.type
_entity_poly.pdbx_seq_one_letter_code
_entity_poly.pdbx_strand_id
1 'polypeptide(L)'
;MKGVKEVKASLAKSQVTVEYDPFLVTSAQLEAAIIKLGYEMIKAGDERKKGNSINQLIGVGIIIFALYLLIKSTVGFNFIPQVDKSVGYGMLFVIGLLTSLHCVAMCGGINLSLSIEAPPSGINLFQSTEALPNGINSPQSIAGKETTNRSKLAQLGPSLLYNTGRVISYTLLGGIVGAIGSVISFSGTAKGIVAIAGGIFMVIIGINMLDIFPWLRKIKINMPKFFGNKIYNNTSRWGPFYIGLLNGLMPCGPLQTMQLYALGTGSFLAGATSMFLFSLGTVPLMFSFGAIGSFLSSKFTHRMVKVSAVLVIVLGLTMVSRGLSLSGVSIAAASPISGSTGNVAKIQGGVQVVTTTMESGKYQPFVVQKGIPVRWIIKAKAEDLDGCNNPVTIPQYKIQKKLVPGDNVVEFTPAEGGTITYTCWMGMISSYIKVVPDVSKVSGQDLANNSNNSQQSSLNSGGGCCAASANATKFRGGRIPTDDIQIAKIVNGVQEVNIKVNDQGFSPAAVVLQRGVKAKIKFTTEKLDSCNYLVVFPEYQSQLDLSQGQVETPAIQVTRDFTFQCGMGMLHGYVKVVDDISKINLKAIKNEIEAYRPAGGGGCCGG
;
A
#
# COMPACT_ATOMS: atom_id res chain seq x y z
N MET A 1 -4.09 -41.52 25.64
CA MET A 1 -2.98 -42.39 26.05
C MET A 1 -3.44 -43.15 27.29
N LYS A 2 -3.29 -44.47 27.37
CA LYS A 2 -3.70 -45.22 28.58
C LYS A 2 -2.86 -44.73 29.77
N GLY A 3 -3.46 -44.50 30.93
CA GLY A 3 -2.78 -43.95 32.11
C GLY A 3 -2.89 -42.44 32.30
N VAL A 4 -3.42 -41.67 31.33
CA VAL A 4 -3.74 -40.24 31.55
C VAL A 4 -5.12 -40.11 32.17
N LYS A 5 -5.21 -39.45 33.34
CA LYS A 5 -6.45 -39.25 34.10
C LYS A 5 -7.12 -37.93 33.77
N GLU A 6 -6.35 -36.84 33.73
CA GLU A 6 -6.87 -35.49 33.46
C GLU A 6 -5.85 -34.66 32.69
N VAL A 7 -6.33 -33.78 31.78
CA VAL A 7 -5.49 -32.81 31.06
C VAL A 7 -6.15 -31.44 31.14
N LYS A 8 -5.44 -30.46 31.71
CA LYS A 8 -5.85 -29.05 31.75
C LYS A 8 -4.87 -28.22 30.94
N ALA A 9 -5.30 -27.74 29.78
CA ALA A 9 -4.52 -26.83 28.96
C ALA A 9 -4.97 -25.37 29.19
N SER A 10 -4.01 -24.47 29.44
CA SER A 10 -4.25 -23.04 29.54
C SER A 10 -3.45 -22.30 28.47
N LEU A 11 -4.12 -21.90 27.40
CA LEU A 11 -3.53 -21.03 26.37
C LEU A 11 -3.03 -19.71 26.99
N ALA A 12 -3.79 -19.18 27.95
CA ALA A 12 -3.49 -17.94 28.66
C ALA A 12 -2.18 -17.98 29.46
N LYS A 13 -1.81 -19.15 30.00
CA LYS A 13 -0.57 -19.38 30.76
C LYS A 13 0.51 -20.08 29.92
N SER A 14 0.18 -20.48 28.69
CA SER A 14 1.02 -21.34 27.84
C SER A 14 1.49 -22.61 28.61
N GLN A 15 0.61 -23.17 29.43
CA GLN A 15 0.89 -24.31 30.30
C GLN A 15 -0.14 -25.42 30.08
N VAL A 16 0.32 -26.66 30.14
CA VAL A 16 -0.54 -27.84 30.17
C VAL A 16 -0.21 -28.61 31.45
N THR A 17 -1.23 -28.86 32.26
CA THR A 17 -1.15 -29.72 33.44
C THR A 17 -1.74 -31.06 33.08
N VAL A 18 -0.95 -32.13 33.22
CA VAL A 18 -1.37 -33.50 32.94
C VAL A 18 -1.34 -34.28 34.25
N GLU A 19 -2.48 -34.82 34.66
CA GLU A 19 -2.56 -35.81 35.72
C GLU A 19 -2.53 -37.21 35.08
N TYR A 20 -1.59 -38.03 35.51
CA TYR A 20 -1.37 -39.37 34.95
C TYR A 20 -0.95 -40.37 36.02
N ASP A 21 -1.19 -41.64 35.73
CA ASP A 21 -0.74 -42.77 36.51
C ASP A 21 0.71 -43.12 36.13
N PRO A 22 1.69 -42.93 37.03
CA PRO A 22 3.10 -43.16 36.75
C PRO A 22 3.45 -44.63 36.50
N PHE A 23 2.57 -45.58 36.86
CA PHE A 23 2.77 -47.01 36.60
C PHE A 23 2.34 -47.43 35.19
N LEU A 24 1.50 -46.62 34.53
CA LEU A 24 0.96 -46.92 33.19
C LEU A 24 1.58 -46.07 32.09
N VAL A 25 2.04 -44.87 32.42
CA VAL A 25 2.63 -43.92 31.45
C VAL A 25 3.74 -43.11 32.12
N THR A 26 4.86 -42.95 31.42
CA THR A 26 5.99 -42.16 31.91
C THR A 26 5.95 -40.71 31.41
N SER A 27 6.59 -39.80 32.15
CA SER A 27 6.75 -38.40 31.74
C SER A 27 7.42 -38.26 30.36
N ALA A 28 8.38 -39.11 30.03
CA ALA A 28 9.04 -39.14 28.73
C ALA A 28 8.10 -39.55 27.58
N GLN A 29 7.15 -40.48 27.82
CA GLN A 29 6.15 -40.86 26.83
C GLN A 29 5.12 -39.75 26.59
N LEU A 30 4.75 -39.02 27.65
CA LEU A 30 3.92 -37.82 27.55
C LEU A 30 4.63 -36.72 26.75
N GLU A 31 5.90 -36.46 27.07
CA GLU A 31 6.72 -35.48 26.37
C GLU A 31 6.87 -35.83 24.88
N ALA A 32 7.21 -37.09 24.56
CA ALA A 32 7.32 -37.56 23.19
C ALA A 32 6.01 -37.43 22.41
N ALA A 33 4.85 -37.68 23.04
CA ALA A 33 3.56 -37.50 22.40
C ALA A 33 3.24 -36.02 22.13
N ILE A 34 3.58 -35.12 23.05
CA ILE A 34 3.38 -33.68 22.89
C ILE A 34 4.30 -33.12 21.79
N ILE A 35 5.56 -33.55 21.76
CA ILE A 35 6.53 -33.18 20.72
C ILE A 35 6.08 -33.71 19.34
N LYS A 36 5.54 -34.93 19.28
CA LYS A 36 4.98 -35.52 18.06
C LYS A 36 3.79 -34.72 17.51
N LEU A 37 3.04 -34.04 18.38
CA LEU A 37 1.96 -33.12 18.00
C LEU A 37 2.48 -31.74 17.54
N GLY A 38 3.79 -31.51 17.58
CA GLY A 38 4.45 -30.30 17.10
C GLY A 38 4.59 -29.19 18.14
N TYR A 39 4.43 -29.51 19.43
CA TYR A 39 4.61 -28.55 20.52
C TYR A 39 6.02 -28.65 21.11
N GLU A 40 6.57 -27.51 21.49
CA GLU A 40 7.86 -27.41 22.18
C GLU A 40 7.61 -27.30 23.68
N MET A 41 8.14 -28.24 24.46
CA MET A 41 7.97 -28.31 25.91
C MET A 41 9.13 -27.58 26.60
N ILE A 42 8.81 -26.69 27.53
CA ILE A 42 9.77 -26.01 28.39
C ILE A 42 9.46 -26.42 29.82
N LYS A 43 10.46 -26.95 30.55
CA LYS A 43 10.26 -27.38 31.94
C LYS A 43 9.97 -26.15 32.81
N ALA A 44 9.09 -26.31 33.79
CA ALA A 44 8.76 -25.25 34.73
C ALA A 44 10.03 -24.84 35.51
N GLY A 45 10.54 -23.64 35.25
CA GLY A 45 11.79 -23.11 35.81
C GLY A 45 12.85 -22.75 34.76
N ASP A 46 12.76 -23.29 33.55
CA ASP A 46 13.63 -22.89 32.44
C ASP A 46 13.06 -21.64 31.75
N GLU A 47 13.81 -20.53 31.73
CA GLU A 47 13.46 -19.38 30.91
C GLU A 47 13.58 -19.75 29.42
N ARG A 48 12.61 -19.32 28.58
CA ARG A 48 12.75 -19.36 27.12
C ARG A 48 14.10 -18.72 26.78
N LYS A 49 15.05 -19.48 26.20
CA LYS A 49 16.24 -18.88 25.57
C LYS A 49 15.74 -17.77 24.66
N LYS A 50 16.06 -16.53 25.03
CA LYS A 50 15.67 -15.31 24.34
C LYS A 50 16.36 -15.33 22.97
N GLY A 51 15.79 -16.06 22.01
CA GLY A 51 16.26 -16.02 20.63
C GLY A 51 16.28 -14.58 20.20
N ASN A 52 17.42 -14.09 19.70
CA ASN A 52 17.67 -12.67 19.47
C ASN A 52 16.49 -12.01 18.74
N SER A 53 15.59 -11.35 19.50
CA SER A 53 14.40 -10.67 18.94
C SER A 53 14.80 -9.68 17.86
N ILE A 54 16.02 -9.16 17.93
CA ILE A 54 16.64 -8.31 16.92
C ILE A 54 16.81 -9.02 15.57
N ASN A 55 17.26 -10.27 15.52
CA ASN A 55 17.45 -10.99 14.25
C ASN A 55 16.10 -11.34 13.59
N GLN A 56 15.08 -11.61 14.41
CA GLN A 56 13.72 -11.82 13.93
C GLN A 56 13.09 -10.51 13.43
N LEU A 57 13.31 -9.39 14.13
CA LEU A 57 12.88 -8.06 13.70
C LEU A 57 13.56 -7.61 12.41
N ILE A 58 14.87 -7.83 12.29
CA ILE A 58 15.64 -7.56 11.07
C ILE A 58 15.12 -8.45 9.93
N GLY A 59 14.92 -9.74 10.17
CA GLY A 59 14.37 -10.66 9.16
C GLY A 59 12.96 -10.26 8.69
N VAL A 60 12.07 -9.89 9.61
CA VAL A 60 10.73 -9.37 9.28
C VAL A 60 10.84 -8.04 8.53
N GLY A 61 11.73 -7.13 8.95
CA GLY A 61 11.98 -5.86 8.28
C GLY A 61 12.47 -6.04 6.85
N ILE A 62 13.39 -6.97 6.60
CA ILE A 62 13.88 -7.33 5.26
C ILE A 62 12.74 -7.91 4.40
N ILE A 63 11.90 -8.78 4.95
CA ILE A 63 10.75 -9.35 4.22
C ILE A 63 9.74 -8.26 3.89
N ILE A 64 9.42 -7.36 4.82
CA ILE A 64 8.53 -6.20 4.58
C ILE A 64 9.12 -5.31 3.48
N PHE A 65 10.42 -5.02 3.55
CA PHE A 65 11.11 -4.18 2.58
C PHE A 65 11.17 -4.84 1.19
N ALA A 66 11.47 -6.14 1.12
CA ALA A 66 11.46 -6.91 -0.12
C ALA A 66 10.06 -7.00 -0.72
N LEU A 67 9.03 -7.22 0.11
CA LEU A 67 7.63 -7.22 -0.32
C LEU A 67 7.21 -5.83 -0.81
N TYR A 68 7.63 -4.76 -0.13
CA TYR A 68 7.42 -3.38 -0.55
C TYR A 68 8.07 -3.09 -1.92
N LEU A 69 9.32 -3.53 -2.12
CA LEU A 69 10.01 -3.41 -3.41
C LEU A 69 9.35 -4.24 -4.51
N LEU A 70 8.89 -5.46 -4.21
CA LEU A 70 8.14 -6.30 -5.14
C LEU A 70 6.81 -5.69 -5.53
N ILE A 71 6.04 -5.17 -4.57
CA ILE A 71 4.78 -4.45 -4.85
C ILE A 71 5.03 -3.20 -5.69
N LYS A 72 6.18 -2.54 -5.52
CA LYS A 72 6.56 -1.38 -6.33
C LYS A 72 7.04 -1.77 -7.74
N SER A 73 7.71 -2.91 -7.90
CA SER A 73 8.38 -3.37 -9.13
C SER A 73 7.49 -4.22 -10.04
N THR A 74 6.68 -5.09 -9.45
CA THR A 74 5.74 -5.99 -10.14
C THR A 74 4.36 -5.40 -9.94
N VAL A 75 3.75 -4.95 -11.04
CA VAL A 75 2.34 -4.49 -11.17
C VAL A 75 1.78 -4.03 -9.83
N GLY A 76 1.87 -2.73 -9.53
CA GLY A 76 1.32 -2.15 -8.30
C GLY A 76 -0.12 -2.61 -8.04
N PHE A 77 -0.70 -2.29 -6.88
CA PHE A 77 -2.04 -2.71 -6.44
C PHE A 77 -3.23 -2.50 -7.43
N ASN A 78 -3.00 -2.09 -8.67
CA ASN A 78 -3.86 -2.19 -9.86
C ASN A 78 -4.49 -3.57 -10.12
N PHE A 79 -4.12 -4.65 -9.42
CA PHE A 79 -4.86 -5.92 -9.46
C PHE A 79 -6.12 -5.90 -8.59
N ILE A 80 -6.26 -4.94 -7.66
CA ILE A 80 -7.52 -4.72 -6.95
C ILE A 80 -8.44 -3.96 -7.91
N PRO A 81 -9.53 -4.58 -8.37
CA PRO A 81 -10.46 -3.89 -9.23
C PRO A 81 -10.98 -2.65 -8.52
N GLN A 82 -10.89 -1.52 -9.20
CA GLN A 82 -11.24 -0.22 -8.64
C GLN A 82 -12.74 -0.19 -8.32
N VAL A 83 -13.10 0.18 -7.08
CA VAL A 83 -14.48 0.10 -6.59
C VAL A 83 -15.15 1.47 -6.74
N ASP A 84 -15.76 1.72 -7.89
CA ASP A 84 -16.59 2.88 -8.17
C ASP A 84 -18.10 2.62 -7.98
N LYS A 85 -18.91 3.69 -7.89
CA LYS A 85 -20.38 3.62 -7.76
C LYS A 85 -21.09 2.96 -8.96
N SER A 86 -20.40 2.79 -10.08
CA SER A 86 -20.85 2.09 -11.29
C SER A 86 -20.35 0.64 -11.38
N VAL A 87 -19.64 0.13 -10.37
CA VAL A 87 -19.18 -1.26 -10.34
C VAL A 87 -20.39 -2.17 -10.27
N GLY A 88 -20.61 -2.90 -11.37
CA GLY A 88 -21.65 -3.91 -11.44
C GLY A 88 -21.47 -4.95 -10.33
N TYR A 89 -22.60 -5.46 -9.84
CA TYR A 89 -22.67 -6.49 -8.81
C TYR A 89 -21.77 -7.72 -9.07
N GLY A 90 -21.60 -8.12 -10.33
CA GLY A 90 -20.69 -9.21 -10.71
C GLY A 90 -19.21 -8.90 -10.44
N MET A 91 -18.78 -7.65 -10.60
CA MET A 91 -17.41 -7.25 -10.31
C MET A 91 -17.15 -7.21 -8.79
N LEU A 92 -18.14 -6.89 -7.96
CA LEU A 92 -18.02 -7.01 -6.50
C LEU A 92 -17.75 -8.45 -6.05
N PHE A 93 -18.36 -9.43 -6.72
CA PHE A 93 -18.06 -10.84 -6.50
C PHE A 93 -16.62 -11.18 -6.89
N VAL A 94 -16.12 -10.68 -8.04
CA VAL A 94 -14.73 -10.87 -8.47
C VAL A 94 -13.75 -10.22 -7.49
N ILE A 95 -14.03 -9.00 -7.03
CA ILE A 95 -13.26 -8.33 -5.97
C ILE A 95 -13.24 -9.20 -4.71
N GLY A 96 -14.38 -9.75 -4.30
CA GLY A 96 -14.48 -10.73 -3.21
C GLY A 96 -13.59 -11.95 -3.42
N LEU A 97 -13.59 -12.52 -4.62
CA LEU A 97 -12.76 -13.67 -4.97
C LEU A 97 -11.27 -13.34 -4.89
N LEU A 98 -10.83 -12.22 -5.46
CA LEU A 98 -9.42 -11.81 -5.44
C LEU A 98 -8.95 -11.43 -4.02
N THR A 99 -9.80 -10.74 -3.26
CA THR A 99 -9.50 -10.37 -1.86
C THR A 99 -9.51 -11.56 -0.90
N SER A 100 -10.11 -12.68 -1.28
CA SER A 100 -10.14 -13.87 -0.45
C SER A 100 -8.74 -14.48 -0.20
N LEU A 101 -7.75 -14.21 -1.05
CA LEU A 101 -6.33 -14.54 -0.78
C LEU A 101 -5.85 -13.89 0.53
N HIS A 102 -6.26 -12.64 0.77
CA HIS A 102 -6.00 -11.96 2.03
C HIS A 102 -6.77 -12.58 3.18
N CYS A 103 -8.03 -12.99 2.96
CA CYS A 103 -8.83 -13.68 3.97
C CYS A 103 -8.25 -15.05 4.35
N VAL A 104 -7.70 -15.81 3.40
CA VAL A 104 -6.94 -17.04 3.64
C VAL A 104 -5.71 -16.77 4.50
N ALA A 105 -4.96 -15.72 4.19
CA ALA A 105 -3.80 -15.36 4.99
C ALA A 105 -4.20 -15.03 6.45
N MET A 106 -5.16 -14.12 6.65
CA MET A 106 -5.48 -13.59 7.99
C MET A 106 -6.49 -14.47 8.76
N CYS A 107 -7.63 -14.78 8.17
CA CYS A 107 -8.72 -15.52 8.80
C CYS A 107 -8.63 -17.03 8.57
N GLY A 108 -7.80 -17.49 7.63
CA GLY A 108 -7.64 -18.92 7.34
C GLY A 108 -7.12 -19.72 8.52
N GLY A 109 -6.26 -19.13 9.36
CA GLY A 109 -5.81 -19.78 10.61
C GLY A 109 -6.95 -20.05 11.59
N ILE A 110 -7.92 -19.13 11.70
CA ILE A 110 -9.11 -19.27 12.55
C ILE A 110 -10.05 -20.32 11.96
N ASN A 111 -10.30 -20.26 10.64
CA ASN A 111 -11.14 -21.26 9.96
C ASN A 111 -10.53 -22.67 10.08
N LEU A 112 -9.21 -22.77 10.01
CA LEU A 112 -8.47 -24.01 10.14
C LEU A 112 -8.51 -24.56 11.57
N SER A 113 -8.26 -23.73 12.59
CA SER A 113 -8.29 -24.18 13.99
C SER A 113 -9.67 -24.73 14.36
N LEU A 114 -10.74 -24.04 13.95
CA LEU A 114 -12.13 -24.47 14.17
C LEU A 114 -12.50 -25.76 13.42
N SER A 115 -11.86 -26.02 12.29
CA SER A 115 -12.07 -27.25 11.51
C SER A 115 -11.32 -28.45 12.09
N ILE A 116 -10.23 -28.21 12.83
CA ILE A 116 -9.46 -29.25 13.54
C ILE A 116 -10.12 -29.63 14.88
N GLU A 117 -10.77 -28.67 15.54
CA GLU A 117 -11.29 -28.80 16.91
C GLU A 117 -12.68 -29.43 17.04
N ALA A 118 -13.40 -29.73 15.94
CA ALA A 118 -14.75 -30.27 16.02
C ALA A 118 -14.77 -31.62 16.80
N PRO A 119 -15.32 -31.66 18.04
CA PRO A 119 -15.41 -32.89 18.80
C PRO A 119 -16.45 -33.82 18.16
N PRO A 120 -16.34 -35.14 18.38
CA PRO A 120 -17.30 -36.10 17.85
C PRO A 120 -18.70 -35.71 18.31
N SER A 121 -19.57 -35.42 17.34
CA SER A 121 -21.01 -35.29 17.56
C SER A 121 -21.53 -36.64 18.07
N GLY A 122 -21.60 -36.76 19.40
CA GLY A 122 -22.03 -37.99 20.08
C GLY A 122 -21.61 -38.14 21.54
N ILE A 123 -20.71 -37.31 22.09
CA ILE A 123 -20.31 -37.44 23.51
C ILE A 123 -20.71 -36.17 24.29
N ASN A 124 -21.77 -36.28 25.09
CA ASN A 124 -22.10 -35.33 26.14
C ASN A 124 -21.01 -35.39 27.22
N LEU A 125 -19.96 -34.59 27.08
CA LEU A 125 -18.88 -34.43 28.07
C LEU A 125 -19.27 -33.42 29.16
N PHE A 126 -20.44 -33.58 29.78
CA PHE A 126 -20.73 -33.08 31.13
C PHE A 126 -22.09 -33.62 31.61
N GLN A 127 -22.18 -34.92 31.86
CA GLN A 127 -23.22 -35.42 32.75
C GLN A 127 -22.64 -35.33 34.16
N SER A 128 -23.06 -34.30 34.89
CA SER A 128 -22.94 -34.23 36.33
C SER A 128 -23.59 -35.47 36.93
N THR A 129 -22.79 -36.43 37.40
CA THR A 129 -23.28 -37.48 38.28
C THR A 129 -23.09 -37.03 39.72
N GLU A 130 -24.23 -36.68 40.32
CA GLU A 130 -24.45 -36.73 41.76
C GLU A 130 -24.02 -38.09 42.34
N ALA A 131 -23.78 -38.06 43.65
CA ALA A 131 -23.11 -39.09 44.43
C ALA A 131 -23.84 -40.46 44.55
N LEU A 132 -23.07 -41.42 45.08
CA LEU A 132 -23.42 -42.58 45.95
C LEU A 132 -23.51 -44.01 45.32
N PRO A 133 -23.27 -45.10 46.09
CA PRO A 133 -22.00 -45.84 46.05
C PRO A 133 -22.14 -47.37 45.78
N ASN A 134 -20.98 -48.04 45.78
CA ASN A 134 -20.75 -49.50 45.92
C ASN A 134 -20.99 -50.40 44.70
N GLY A 135 -20.00 -51.26 44.41
CA GLY A 135 -20.18 -52.45 43.59
C GLY A 135 -18.95 -52.89 42.82
N ILE A 136 -18.20 -53.84 43.39
CA ILE A 136 -17.08 -54.56 42.78
C ILE A 136 -17.59 -55.47 41.65
N ASN A 137 -16.94 -55.47 40.48
CA ASN A 137 -16.46 -56.65 39.72
C ASN A 137 -15.91 -56.24 38.34
N SER A 138 -14.69 -56.69 38.04
CA SER A 138 -13.98 -56.63 36.76
C SER A 138 -14.37 -57.84 35.86
N PRO A 139 -13.71 -58.10 34.72
CA PRO A 139 -13.69 -57.32 33.47
C PRO A 139 -14.15 -58.18 32.27
N GLN A 140 -14.86 -57.63 31.28
CA GLN A 140 -15.04 -58.33 30.00
C GLN A 140 -14.84 -57.42 28.79
N SER A 141 -13.95 -57.93 27.94
CA SER A 141 -13.56 -57.48 26.61
C SER A 141 -14.75 -57.24 25.68
N ILE A 142 -14.76 -56.10 24.99
CA ILE A 142 -15.13 -56.07 23.57
C ILE A 142 -14.13 -55.18 22.84
N ALA A 143 -13.31 -55.85 22.02
CA ALA A 143 -12.58 -55.25 20.93
C ALA A 143 -13.59 -54.74 19.89
N GLY A 144 -14.02 -53.48 20.03
CA GLY A 144 -14.82 -52.76 19.04
C GLY A 144 -13.92 -51.87 18.21
N LYS A 145 -13.40 -52.40 17.09
CA LYS A 145 -12.67 -51.65 16.08
C LYS A 145 -13.68 -50.84 15.24
N GLU A 146 -14.27 -49.79 15.79
CA GLU A 146 -15.03 -48.84 15.00
C GLU A 146 -14.08 -47.85 14.32
N THR A 147 -13.55 -48.25 13.17
CA THR A 147 -13.12 -47.32 12.14
C THR A 147 -14.37 -46.64 11.56
N THR A 148 -14.95 -45.67 12.28
CA THR A 148 -15.92 -44.75 11.68
C THR A 148 -15.20 -43.98 10.60
N ASN A 149 -15.46 -44.37 9.35
CA ASN A 149 -15.15 -43.65 8.13
C ASN A 149 -15.84 -42.28 8.24
N ARG A 150 -15.16 -41.28 8.82
CA ARG A 150 -15.68 -39.90 8.89
C ARG A 150 -15.99 -39.50 7.45
N SER A 151 -17.26 -39.22 7.15
CA SER A 151 -17.58 -38.67 5.83
C SER A 151 -16.78 -37.36 5.70
N LYS A 152 -16.06 -37.19 4.59
CA LYS A 152 -15.33 -35.94 4.31
C LYS A 152 -16.23 -34.70 4.45
N LEU A 153 -17.55 -34.87 4.29
CA LEU A 153 -18.57 -33.86 4.56
C LEU A 153 -18.65 -33.41 6.04
N ALA A 154 -18.48 -34.30 7.01
CA ALA A 154 -18.55 -33.94 8.42
C ALA A 154 -17.39 -33.02 8.86
N GLN A 155 -16.23 -33.10 8.18
CA GLN A 155 -15.09 -32.19 8.38
C GLN A 155 -15.31 -30.80 7.78
N LEU A 156 -16.20 -30.65 6.79
CA LEU A 156 -16.48 -29.37 6.13
C LEU A 156 -17.53 -28.53 6.87
N GLY A 157 -18.28 -29.14 7.79
CA GLY A 157 -19.35 -28.49 8.56
C GLY A 157 -18.89 -27.19 9.26
N PRO A 158 -17.81 -27.19 10.05
CA PRO A 158 -17.31 -26.00 10.74
C PRO A 158 -16.94 -24.86 9.79
N SER A 159 -16.28 -25.17 8.67
CA SER A 159 -15.92 -24.20 7.64
C SER A 159 -17.15 -23.59 6.95
N LEU A 160 -18.19 -24.39 6.71
CA LEU A 160 -19.46 -23.90 6.15
C LEU A 160 -20.19 -22.99 7.15
N LEU A 161 -20.27 -23.40 8.43
CA LEU A 161 -20.87 -22.62 9.52
C LEU A 161 -20.16 -21.26 9.67
N TYR A 162 -18.83 -21.25 9.67
CA TYR A 162 -18.02 -20.03 9.74
C TYR A 162 -18.28 -19.08 8.57
N ASN A 163 -18.21 -19.57 7.34
CA ASN A 163 -18.44 -18.73 6.16
C ASN A 163 -19.89 -18.24 6.07
N THR A 164 -20.87 -19.05 6.50
CA THR A 164 -22.29 -18.63 6.56
C THR A 164 -22.48 -17.47 7.54
N GLY A 165 -21.91 -17.58 8.75
CA GLY A 165 -21.94 -16.48 9.72
C GLY A 165 -21.30 -15.20 9.18
N ARG A 166 -20.19 -15.35 8.44
CA ARG A 166 -19.47 -14.24 7.81
C ARG A 166 -20.27 -13.54 6.71
N VAL A 167 -20.93 -14.30 5.83
CA VAL A 167 -21.81 -13.74 4.78
C VAL A 167 -22.97 -12.97 5.40
N ILE A 168 -23.64 -13.55 6.41
CA ILE A 168 -24.73 -12.88 7.13
C ILE A 168 -24.25 -11.59 7.78
N SER A 169 -23.13 -11.64 8.49
CA SER A 169 -22.55 -10.48 9.18
C SER A 169 -22.21 -9.35 8.22
N TYR A 170 -21.50 -9.64 7.12
CA TYR A 170 -21.08 -8.64 6.15
C TYR A 170 -22.30 -8.01 5.46
N THR A 171 -23.29 -8.83 5.10
CA THR A 171 -24.53 -8.37 4.46
C THR A 171 -25.30 -7.42 5.38
N LEU A 172 -25.48 -7.81 6.66
CA LEU A 172 -26.22 -6.99 7.62
C LEU A 172 -25.49 -5.67 7.92
N LEU A 173 -24.18 -5.72 8.19
CA LEU A 173 -23.38 -4.53 8.41
C LEU A 173 -23.33 -3.63 7.18
N GLY A 174 -23.23 -4.21 5.98
CA GLY A 174 -23.32 -3.50 4.71
C GLY A 174 -24.62 -2.74 4.55
N GLY A 175 -25.74 -3.37 4.89
CA GLY A 175 -27.05 -2.72 4.86
C GLY A 175 -27.14 -1.58 5.87
N ILE A 176 -26.72 -1.81 7.12
CA ILE A 176 -26.73 -0.78 8.16
C ILE A 176 -25.86 0.42 7.75
N VAL A 177 -24.63 0.17 7.30
CA VAL A 177 -23.70 1.21 6.86
C VAL A 177 -24.23 1.92 5.61
N GLY A 178 -24.82 1.21 4.65
CA GLY A 178 -25.45 1.82 3.48
C GLY A 178 -26.65 2.69 3.81
N ALA A 179 -27.49 2.28 4.77
CA ALA A 179 -28.59 3.08 5.28
C ALA A 179 -28.09 4.36 5.95
N ILE A 180 -27.06 4.26 6.81
CA ILE A 180 -26.42 5.42 7.46
C ILE A 180 -25.91 6.41 6.41
N GLY A 181 -25.42 5.92 5.27
CA GLY A 181 -24.93 6.75 4.16
C GLY A 181 -25.98 7.67 3.54
N SER A 182 -27.28 7.39 3.72
CA SER A 182 -28.38 8.26 3.27
C SER A 182 -28.58 9.49 4.16
N VAL A 183 -28.16 9.41 5.44
CA VAL A 183 -28.46 10.42 6.47
C VAL A 183 -27.20 11.12 6.99
N ILE A 184 -26.03 10.48 6.86
CA ILE A 184 -24.78 10.95 7.44
C ILE A 184 -23.71 11.11 6.37
N SER A 185 -23.38 12.36 6.02
CA SER A 185 -22.15 12.70 5.31
C SER A 185 -21.02 12.86 6.33
N PHE A 186 -20.29 11.78 6.61
CA PHE A 186 -19.11 11.87 7.49
C PHE A 186 -18.06 12.80 6.87
N SER A 187 -17.55 13.73 7.68
CA SER A 187 -16.40 14.58 7.30
C SER A 187 -15.18 13.70 6.98
N GLY A 188 -14.27 14.21 6.13
CA GLY A 188 -13.00 13.53 5.84
C GLY A 188 -12.24 13.16 7.11
N THR A 189 -12.23 14.06 8.10
CA THR A 189 -11.60 13.85 9.41
C THR A 189 -12.21 12.69 10.19
N ALA A 190 -13.54 12.56 10.23
CA ALA A 190 -14.19 11.45 10.94
C ALA A 190 -13.84 10.09 10.31
N LYS A 191 -13.87 10.01 8.98
CA LYS A 191 -13.42 8.83 8.23
C LYS A 191 -11.94 8.52 8.49
N GLY A 192 -11.12 9.57 8.54
CA GLY A 192 -9.70 9.48 8.81
C GLY A 192 -9.38 8.94 10.20
N ILE A 193 -10.06 9.42 11.25
CA ILE A 193 -9.89 8.92 12.63
C ILE A 193 -10.22 7.43 12.73
N VAL A 194 -11.33 7.00 12.13
CA VAL A 194 -11.73 5.57 12.12
C VAL A 194 -10.68 4.71 11.40
N ALA A 195 -10.14 5.21 10.28
CA ALA A 195 -9.08 4.54 9.54
C ALA A 195 -7.75 4.48 10.32
N ILE A 196 -7.38 5.53 11.05
CA ILE A 196 -6.18 5.53 11.89
C ILE A 196 -6.35 4.53 13.04
N ALA A 197 -7.48 4.58 13.75
CA ALA A 197 -7.73 3.71 14.89
C ALA A 197 -7.74 2.22 14.50
N GLY A 198 -8.45 1.86 13.42
CA GLY A 198 -8.47 0.49 12.93
C GLY A 198 -7.11 0.03 12.39
N GLY A 199 -6.34 0.93 11.78
CA GLY A 199 -5.00 0.61 11.27
C GLY A 199 -4.00 0.34 12.39
N ILE A 200 -4.00 1.16 13.44
CA ILE A 200 -3.19 0.93 14.66
C ILE A 200 -3.57 -0.41 15.30
N PHE A 201 -4.87 -0.69 15.42
CA PHE A 201 -5.36 -1.94 15.96
C PHE A 201 -4.89 -3.17 15.15
N MET A 202 -4.93 -3.10 13.82
CA MET A 202 -4.38 -4.13 12.93
C MET A 202 -2.89 -4.34 13.12
N VAL A 203 -2.11 -3.26 13.26
CA VAL A 203 -0.67 -3.35 13.53
C VAL A 203 -0.40 -4.04 14.86
N ILE A 204 -1.15 -3.70 15.92
CA ILE A 204 -1.01 -4.34 17.25
C ILE A 204 -1.30 -5.85 17.15
N ILE A 205 -2.37 -6.24 16.47
CA ILE A 205 -2.72 -7.66 16.27
C ILE A 205 -1.63 -8.38 15.47
N GLY A 206 -1.15 -7.80 14.37
CA GLY A 206 -0.11 -8.40 13.55
C GLY A 206 1.21 -8.58 14.32
N ILE A 207 1.60 -7.60 15.13
CA ILE A 207 2.79 -7.72 16.01
C ILE A 207 2.59 -8.81 17.07
N ASN A 208 1.38 -8.93 17.63
CA ASN A 208 1.05 -9.99 18.58
C ASN A 208 1.16 -11.39 17.94
N MET A 209 0.74 -11.55 16.69
CA MET A 209 0.87 -12.81 15.93
C MET A 209 2.32 -13.21 15.64
N LEU A 210 3.27 -12.26 15.61
CA LEU A 210 4.70 -12.55 15.42
C LEU A 210 5.40 -13.04 16.70
N ASP A 211 4.75 -12.98 17.86
CA ASP A 211 5.30 -13.34 19.18
C ASP A 211 6.63 -12.65 19.54
N ILE A 212 6.92 -11.48 18.94
CA ILE A 212 8.19 -10.75 19.13
C ILE A 212 8.27 -10.13 20.53
N PHE A 213 7.15 -9.61 21.04
CA PHE A 213 7.07 -8.92 22.32
C PHE A 213 6.13 -9.67 23.28
N PRO A 214 6.67 -10.48 24.22
CA PRO A 214 5.87 -11.26 25.18
C PRO A 214 4.96 -10.39 26.07
N TRP A 215 5.31 -9.12 26.31
CA TRP A 215 4.46 -8.20 27.07
C TRP A 215 3.15 -7.86 26.34
N LEU A 216 3.15 -7.81 25.01
CA LEU A 216 1.95 -7.55 24.21
C LEU A 216 0.91 -8.68 24.31
N ARG A 217 1.30 -9.90 24.70
CA ARG A 217 0.38 -11.01 25.03
C ARG A 217 -0.43 -10.77 26.31
N LYS A 218 -0.01 -9.84 27.18
CA LYS A 218 -0.76 -9.47 28.39
C LYS A 218 -1.91 -8.51 28.08
N ILE A 219 -1.88 -7.82 26.94
CA ILE A 219 -2.98 -6.96 26.48
C ILE A 219 -4.05 -7.86 25.87
N LYS A 220 -4.91 -8.42 26.72
CA LYS A 220 -6.07 -9.20 26.31
C LYS A 220 -7.28 -8.29 26.29
N ILE A 221 -7.81 -7.99 25.11
CA ILE A 221 -9.15 -7.42 25.02
C ILE A 221 -10.10 -8.56 25.33
N ASN A 222 -10.50 -8.65 26.60
CA ASN A 222 -11.47 -9.63 27.04
C ASN A 222 -12.77 -9.36 26.27
N MET A 223 -13.28 -10.39 25.59
CA MET A 223 -14.57 -10.31 24.94
C MET A 223 -15.62 -9.91 26.00
N PRO A 224 -16.51 -8.94 25.73
CA PRO A 224 -17.49 -8.50 26.70
C PRO A 224 -18.23 -9.71 27.27
N LYS A 225 -18.44 -9.77 28.59
CA LYS A 225 -19.00 -10.95 29.29
C LYS A 225 -20.32 -11.45 28.69
N PHE A 226 -21.08 -10.56 28.03
CA PHE A 226 -22.31 -10.87 27.31
C PHE A 226 -22.11 -11.84 26.12
N PHE A 227 -21.02 -11.68 25.36
CA PHE A 227 -20.63 -12.60 24.29
C PHE A 227 -19.86 -13.80 24.83
N GLY A 228 -19.04 -13.57 25.86
CA GLY A 228 -18.24 -14.60 26.52
C GLY A 228 -19.07 -15.76 27.05
N ASN A 229 -20.13 -15.51 27.84
CA ASN A 229 -20.94 -16.61 28.39
C ASN A 229 -21.66 -17.43 27.31
N LYS A 230 -22.05 -16.84 26.17
CA LYS A 230 -22.77 -17.56 25.11
C LYS A 230 -21.84 -18.35 24.17
N ILE A 231 -20.59 -17.89 24.02
CA ILE A 231 -19.55 -18.53 23.19
C ILE A 231 -18.75 -19.55 24.01
N TYR A 232 -18.52 -19.30 25.30
CA TYR A 232 -17.65 -20.11 26.16
C TYR A 232 -18.43 -21.18 26.95
N ASN A 233 -19.70 -20.93 27.34
CA ASN A 233 -20.53 -21.98 27.95
C ASN A 233 -21.20 -22.90 26.92
N ASN A 234 -21.07 -22.58 25.63
CA ASN A 234 -21.63 -23.36 24.54
C ASN A 234 -20.47 -23.77 23.63
N THR A 235 -19.72 -24.80 24.03
CA THR A 235 -18.83 -25.61 23.17
C THR A 235 -19.64 -26.38 22.12
N SER A 236 -20.57 -25.67 21.49
CA SER A 236 -21.63 -26.16 20.66
C SER A 236 -21.16 -26.24 19.21
N ARG A 237 -21.79 -27.14 18.44
CA ARG A 237 -21.76 -27.24 16.98
C ARG A 237 -21.77 -25.88 16.25
N TRP A 238 -22.31 -24.84 16.88
CA TRP A 238 -22.46 -23.49 16.34
C TRP A 238 -21.32 -22.51 16.64
N GLY A 239 -20.28 -22.90 17.40
CA GLY A 239 -19.12 -22.05 17.69
C GLY A 239 -18.52 -21.38 16.44
N PRO A 240 -18.25 -22.12 15.35
CA PRO A 240 -17.73 -21.54 14.11
C PRO A 240 -18.66 -20.48 13.50
N PHE A 241 -19.97 -20.68 13.58
CA PHE A 241 -20.96 -19.72 13.07
C PHE A 241 -20.92 -18.39 13.83
N TYR A 242 -20.83 -18.42 15.16
CA TYR A 242 -20.72 -17.20 15.96
C TYR A 242 -19.41 -16.45 15.73
N ILE A 243 -18.30 -17.18 15.58
CA ILE A 243 -17.01 -16.57 15.21
C ILE A 243 -17.10 -15.94 13.81
N GLY A 244 -17.77 -16.58 12.86
CA GLY A 244 -18.09 -16.00 11.56
C GLY A 244 -18.93 -14.73 11.65
N LEU A 245 -19.95 -14.72 12.52
CA LEU A 245 -20.81 -13.56 12.74
C LEU A 245 -20.03 -12.36 13.30
N LEU A 246 -19.07 -12.62 14.19
CA LEU A 246 -18.20 -11.58 14.75
C LEU A 246 -17.15 -11.08 13.75
N ASN A 247 -16.85 -11.84 12.68
CA ASN A 247 -15.83 -11.46 11.71
C ASN A 247 -16.16 -10.18 10.94
N GLY A 248 -17.45 -9.83 10.75
CA GLY A 248 -17.84 -8.56 10.13
C GLY A 248 -17.47 -7.32 10.93
N LEU A 249 -17.20 -7.49 12.22
CA LEU A 249 -16.72 -6.41 13.10
C LEU A 249 -15.19 -6.28 13.09
N MET A 250 -14.48 -7.19 12.39
CA MET A 250 -13.02 -7.10 12.32
C MET A 250 -12.60 -6.01 11.33
N PRO A 251 -11.71 -5.08 11.74
CA PRO A 251 -11.31 -3.97 10.89
C PRO A 251 -10.25 -4.40 9.87
N CYS A 252 -10.61 -5.15 8.82
CA CYS A 252 -9.68 -5.46 7.72
C CYS A 252 -9.84 -4.49 6.54
N GLY A 253 -8.72 -4.16 5.89
CA GLY A 253 -8.67 -3.15 4.82
C GLY A 253 -9.65 -3.37 3.66
N PRO A 254 -9.78 -4.59 3.11
CA PRO A 254 -10.78 -4.88 2.07
C PRO A 254 -12.22 -4.66 2.56
N LEU A 255 -12.54 -5.13 3.77
CA LEU A 255 -13.88 -4.96 4.34
C LEU A 255 -14.20 -3.48 4.57
N GLN A 256 -13.25 -2.68 5.06
CA GLN A 256 -13.46 -1.23 5.25
C GLN A 256 -13.65 -0.50 3.94
N THR A 257 -12.88 -0.85 2.91
CA THR A 257 -13.01 -0.29 1.56
C THR A 257 -14.43 -0.58 1.05
N MET A 258 -14.89 -1.82 1.23
CA MET A 258 -16.23 -2.21 0.84
C MET A 258 -17.31 -1.56 1.73
N GLN A 259 -17.06 -1.32 3.02
CA GLN A 259 -18.00 -0.66 3.93
C GLN A 259 -18.13 0.82 3.56
N LEU A 260 -17.04 1.46 3.16
CA LEU A 260 -17.06 2.81 2.63
C LEU A 260 -17.81 2.88 1.29
N TYR A 261 -17.66 1.87 0.43
CA TYR A 261 -18.48 1.72 -0.76
C TYR A 261 -19.97 1.57 -0.42
N ALA A 262 -20.32 0.67 0.50
CA ALA A 262 -21.69 0.46 0.97
C ALA A 262 -22.27 1.76 1.52
N LEU A 263 -21.53 2.50 2.36
CA LEU A 263 -21.88 3.84 2.82
C LEU A 263 -22.16 4.78 1.64
N GLY A 264 -21.32 4.74 0.60
CA GLY A 264 -21.45 5.54 -0.61
C GLY A 264 -22.69 5.22 -1.47
N THR A 265 -23.32 4.06 -1.28
CA THR A 265 -24.57 3.68 -1.96
C THR A 265 -25.79 4.42 -1.41
N GLY A 266 -25.74 4.87 -0.15
CA GLY A 266 -26.85 5.59 0.49
C GLY A 266 -28.16 4.81 0.58
N SER A 267 -28.13 3.48 0.52
CA SER A 267 -29.33 2.63 0.64
C SER A 267 -29.01 1.35 1.41
N PHE A 268 -29.93 0.93 2.27
CA PHE A 268 -29.81 -0.33 2.99
C PHE A 268 -29.68 -1.51 2.02
N LEU A 269 -30.57 -1.59 1.02
CA LEU A 269 -30.63 -2.72 0.10
C LEU A 269 -29.41 -2.74 -0.83
N ALA A 270 -28.99 -1.57 -1.33
CA ALA A 270 -27.81 -1.46 -2.18
C ALA A 270 -26.53 -1.83 -1.40
N GLY A 271 -26.36 -1.32 -0.18
CA GLY A 271 -25.24 -1.66 0.70
C GLY A 271 -25.21 -3.14 1.09
N ALA A 272 -26.36 -3.73 1.43
CA ALA A 272 -26.49 -5.15 1.78
C ALA A 272 -26.16 -6.06 0.60
N THR A 273 -26.74 -5.80 -0.57
CA THR A 273 -26.50 -6.59 -1.79
C THR A 273 -25.04 -6.53 -2.22
N SER A 274 -24.44 -5.34 -2.13
CA SER A 274 -23.02 -5.14 -2.44
C SER A 274 -22.12 -5.98 -1.53
N MET A 275 -22.37 -5.95 -0.23
CA MET A 275 -21.61 -6.76 0.75
C MET A 275 -21.88 -8.25 0.65
N PHE A 276 -23.11 -8.65 0.31
CA PHE A 276 -23.47 -10.04 0.10
C PHE A 276 -22.64 -10.64 -1.03
N LEU A 277 -22.59 -9.98 -2.19
CA LEU A 277 -21.85 -10.46 -3.35
C LEU A 277 -20.34 -10.46 -3.11
N PHE A 278 -19.82 -9.42 -2.47
CA PHE A 278 -18.43 -9.37 -2.03
C PHE A 278 -18.10 -10.55 -1.09
N SER A 279 -18.94 -10.78 -0.07
CA SER A 279 -18.70 -11.86 0.89
C SER A 279 -18.82 -13.24 0.22
N LEU A 280 -19.79 -13.42 -0.67
CA LEU A 280 -19.98 -14.64 -1.45
C LEU A 280 -18.76 -14.95 -2.33
N GLY A 281 -18.14 -13.93 -2.92
CA GLY A 281 -16.87 -14.06 -3.65
C GLY A 281 -15.74 -14.62 -2.78
N THR A 282 -15.75 -14.37 -1.47
CA THR A 282 -14.71 -14.86 -0.56
C THR A 282 -14.90 -16.32 -0.11
N VAL A 283 -16.12 -16.87 -0.26
CA VAL A 283 -16.48 -18.20 0.24
C VAL A 283 -15.72 -19.33 -0.46
N PRO A 284 -15.59 -19.40 -1.80
CA PRO A 284 -14.97 -20.54 -2.49
C PRO A 284 -13.54 -20.82 -2.03
N LEU A 285 -12.70 -19.78 -1.92
CA LEU A 285 -11.31 -19.92 -1.51
C LEU A 285 -11.17 -20.20 0.00
N MET A 286 -11.99 -19.59 0.85
CA MET A 286 -11.99 -19.87 2.30
C MET A 286 -12.47 -21.28 2.63
N PHE A 287 -13.52 -21.73 1.94
CA PHE A 287 -14.05 -23.09 2.08
C PHE A 287 -13.03 -24.12 1.59
N SER A 288 -12.39 -23.87 0.44
CA SER A 288 -11.32 -24.72 -0.08
C SER A 288 -10.14 -24.81 0.88
N PHE A 289 -9.74 -23.69 1.48
CA PHE A 289 -8.68 -23.68 2.48
C PHE A 289 -9.02 -24.48 3.73
N GLY A 290 -10.28 -24.39 4.19
CA GLY A 290 -10.80 -25.21 5.29
C GLY A 290 -10.80 -26.72 4.97
N ALA A 291 -11.14 -27.08 3.73
CA ALA A 291 -11.13 -28.46 3.24
C ALA A 291 -9.72 -29.07 3.15
N ILE A 292 -8.74 -28.26 2.69
CA ILE A 292 -7.34 -28.69 2.51
C ILE A 292 -6.58 -28.66 3.84
N GLY A 293 -7.14 -28.03 4.86
CA GLY A 293 -6.57 -27.88 6.19
C GLY A 293 -6.07 -29.17 6.85
N SER A 294 -6.74 -30.29 6.62
CA SER A 294 -6.34 -31.61 7.15
C SER A 294 -5.06 -32.17 6.53
N PHE A 295 -4.64 -31.65 5.38
CA PHE A 295 -3.41 -32.04 4.66
C PHE A 295 -2.24 -31.09 4.94
N LEU A 296 -2.47 -29.98 5.66
CA LEU A 296 -1.42 -29.02 5.99
C LEU A 296 -0.64 -29.46 7.23
N SER A 297 0.69 -29.52 7.10
CA SER A 297 1.56 -29.80 8.24
C SER A 297 1.60 -28.63 9.23
N SER A 298 1.74 -28.93 10.53
CA SER A 298 1.89 -27.92 11.59
C SER A 298 3.02 -26.92 11.31
N LYS A 299 4.13 -27.38 10.70
CA LYS A 299 5.25 -26.54 10.28
C LYS A 299 4.87 -25.53 9.19
N PHE A 300 4.04 -25.95 8.22
CA PHE A 300 3.53 -25.04 7.18
C PHE A 300 2.60 -24.01 7.78
N THR A 301 1.65 -24.43 8.63
CA THR A 301 0.71 -23.52 9.32
C THR A 301 1.45 -22.48 10.15
N HIS A 302 2.51 -22.85 10.88
CA HIS A 302 3.29 -21.88 11.66
C HIS A 302 4.05 -20.86 10.80
N ARG A 303 4.63 -21.29 9.66
CA ARG A 303 5.25 -20.36 8.69
C ARG A 303 4.22 -19.44 8.04
N MET A 304 3.07 -20.00 7.66
CA MET A 304 1.97 -19.25 7.06
C MET A 304 1.42 -18.18 8.01
N VAL A 305 1.25 -18.49 9.30
CA VAL A 305 0.82 -17.51 10.32
C VAL A 305 1.82 -16.36 10.42
N LYS A 306 3.13 -16.62 10.41
CA LYS A 306 4.16 -15.56 10.42
C LYS A 306 4.08 -14.66 9.18
N VAL A 307 3.93 -15.24 7.99
CA VAL A 307 3.74 -14.47 6.74
C VAL A 307 2.46 -13.65 6.79
N SER A 308 1.37 -14.22 7.30
CA SER A 308 0.10 -13.50 7.45
C SER A 308 0.20 -12.32 8.42
N ALA A 309 0.97 -12.46 9.50
CA ALA A 309 1.18 -11.41 10.47
C ALA A 309 1.92 -10.21 9.86
N VAL A 310 2.94 -10.48 9.03
CA VAL A 310 3.65 -9.44 8.26
C VAL A 310 2.69 -8.72 7.30
N LEU A 311 1.87 -9.48 6.56
CA LEU A 311 0.87 -8.90 5.65
C LEU A 311 -0.14 -8.02 6.40
N VAL A 312 -0.63 -8.47 7.56
CA VAL A 312 -1.58 -7.70 8.40
C VAL A 312 -0.96 -6.40 8.90
N ILE A 313 0.32 -6.40 9.30
CA ILE A 313 1.03 -5.17 9.70
C ILE A 313 1.13 -4.20 8.53
N VAL A 314 1.55 -4.67 7.35
CA VAL A 314 1.66 -3.83 6.16
C VAL A 314 0.31 -3.19 5.82
N LEU A 315 -0.76 -3.97 5.82
CA LEU A 315 -2.10 -3.46 5.55
C LEU A 315 -2.57 -2.47 6.63
N GLY A 316 -2.27 -2.73 7.91
CA GLY A 316 -2.51 -1.79 9.00
C GLY A 316 -1.79 -0.46 8.80
N LEU A 317 -0.51 -0.47 8.38
CA LEU A 317 0.24 0.74 8.08
C LEU A 317 -0.35 1.51 6.89
N THR A 318 -0.76 0.81 5.82
CA THR A 318 -1.43 1.46 4.68
C THR A 318 -2.77 2.10 5.09
N MET A 319 -3.50 1.46 6.00
CA MET A 319 -4.76 1.99 6.52
C MET A 319 -4.55 3.24 7.38
N VAL A 320 -3.51 3.26 8.23
CA VAL A 320 -3.12 4.47 8.98
C VAL A 320 -2.75 5.61 8.04
N SER A 321 -1.96 5.33 7.00
CA SER A 321 -1.58 6.31 5.99
C SER A 321 -2.80 6.91 5.27
N ARG A 322 -3.75 6.07 4.84
CA ARG A 322 -5.03 6.53 4.25
C ARG A 322 -5.83 7.39 5.23
N GLY A 323 -5.88 6.99 6.49
CA GLY A 323 -6.61 7.75 7.51
C GLY A 323 -6.02 9.12 7.81
N LEU A 324 -4.68 9.25 7.76
CA LEU A 324 -3.98 10.53 7.88
C LEU A 324 -4.27 11.44 6.67
N SER A 325 -4.25 10.87 5.44
CA SER A 325 -4.65 11.57 4.21
C SER A 325 -6.09 12.10 4.28
N LEU A 326 -7.05 11.27 4.68
CA LEU A 326 -8.45 11.66 4.86
C LEU A 326 -8.66 12.74 5.94
N SER A 327 -7.80 12.74 6.96
CA SER A 327 -7.82 13.76 8.03
C SER A 327 -7.20 15.10 7.60
N GLY A 328 -6.60 15.17 6.40
CA GLY A 328 -5.87 16.33 5.93
C GLY A 328 -4.45 16.44 6.50
N VAL A 329 -3.98 15.43 7.24
CA VAL A 329 -2.62 15.36 7.78
C VAL A 329 -1.71 14.74 6.73
N SER A 330 -0.92 15.58 6.06
CA SER A 330 0.18 15.11 5.22
C SER A 330 1.31 14.60 6.12
N ILE A 331 1.43 13.29 6.26
CA ILE A 331 2.69 12.70 6.72
C ILE A 331 3.67 12.93 5.57
N ALA A 332 4.74 13.68 5.82
CA ALA A 332 5.91 13.68 4.95
C ALA A 332 6.64 12.33 5.05
N ALA A 333 5.93 11.21 4.87
CA ALA A 333 6.55 9.92 4.64
C ALA A 333 7.06 9.94 3.20
N ALA A 334 8.36 9.71 3.04
CA ALA A 334 9.11 9.71 1.79
C ALA A 334 8.41 8.99 0.64
N SER A 335 7.43 9.65 0.02
CA SER A 335 7.01 9.38 -1.33
C SER A 335 8.03 10.11 -2.17
N PRO A 336 8.90 9.42 -2.94
CA PRO A 336 9.73 10.10 -3.90
C PRO A 336 8.79 10.88 -4.80
N ILE A 337 8.95 12.20 -4.79
CA ILE A 337 8.30 13.12 -5.71
C ILE A 337 8.67 12.61 -7.10
N SER A 338 7.79 11.82 -7.71
CA SER A 338 7.85 11.59 -9.15
C SER A 338 7.54 12.96 -9.74
N GLY A 339 8.50 13.53 -10.46
CA GLY A 339 8.56 14.91 -10.93
C GLY A 339 7.41 15.34 -11.83
N SER A 340 6.20 15.43 -11.26
CA SER A 340 5.14 16.27 -11.78
C SER A 340 5.50 17.70 -11.40
N THR A 341 5.99 18.48 -12.37
CA THR A 341 6.07 19.94 -12.30
C THR A 341 4.75 20.47 -11.78
N GLY A 342 4.73 20.92 -10.52
CA GLY A 342 3.51 21.45 -9.93
C GLY A 342 3.11 22.73 -10.66
N ASN A 343 1.86 22.83 -11.10
CA ASN A 343 1.37 24.02 -11.79
C ASN A 343 1.47 25.23 -10.83
N VAL A 344 2.23 26.26 -11.19
CA VAL A 344 2.27 27.51 -10.39
C VAL A 344 1.09 28.38 -10.81
N ALA A 345 0.34 28.89 -9.83
CA ALA A 345 -0.81 29.75 -10.08
C ALA A 345 -0.43 31.03 -10.81
N LYS A 346 -1.24 31.42 -11.81
CA LYS A 346 -1.11 32.72 -12.48
C LYS A 346 -2.07 33.71 -11.83
N ILE A 347 -1.57 34.85 -11.36
CA ILE A 347 -2.40 35.91 -10.78
C ILE A 347 -3.00 36.75 -11.92
N GLN A 348 -4.32 36.81 -12.00
CA GLN A 348 -5.06 37.63 -12.96
C GLN A 348 -6.24 38.30 -12.24
N GLY A 349 -6.31 39.63 -12.28
CA GLY A 349 -7.46 40.37 -11.73
C GLY A 349 -7.70 40.17 -10.23
N GLY A 350 -6.63 40.01 -9.43
CA GLY A 350 -6.76 39.80 -7.97
C GLY A 350 -7.13 38.38 -7.55
N VAL A 351 -7.26 37.44 -8.50
CA VAL A 351 -7.53 36.02 -8.27
C VAL A 351 -6.38 35.20 -8.86
N GLN A 352 -5.98 34.13 -8.19
CA GLN A 352 -4.95 33.23 -8.69
C GLN A 352 -5.60 32.02 -9.38
N VAL A 353 -5.31 31.84 -10.67
CA VAL A 353 -5.90 30.80 -11.49
C VAL A 353 -4.91 29.66 -11.67
N VAL A 354 -5.35 28.44 -11.36
CA VAL A 354 -4.60 27.20 -11.59
C VAL A 354 -5.44 26.29 -12.46
N THR A 355 -4.84 25.67 -13.47
CA THR A 355 -5.50 24.62 -14.26
C THR A 355 -4.74 23.33 -14.09
N THR A 356 -5.44 22.26 -13.70
CA THR A 356 -4.88 20.90 -13.65
C THR A 356 -5.69 19.99 -14.56
N THR A 357 -5.04 19.01 -15.16
CA THR A 357 -5.72 17.95 -15.93
C THR A 357 -5.90 16.73 -15.05
N MET A 358 -7.06 16.10 -15.08
CA MET A 358 -7.30 14.81 -14.43
C MET A 358 -6.67 13.70 -15.25
N GLU A 359 -5.92 12.83 -14.58
CA GLU A 359 -5.37 11.61 -15.14
C GLU A 359 -5.89 10.42 -14.30
N SER A 360 -6.08 9.27 -14.95
CA SER A 360 -6.49 8.05 -14.24
C SER A 360 -5.49 7.70 -13.14
N GLY A 361 -5.96 7.61 -11.89
CA GLY A 361 -5.15 7.21 -10.73
C GLY A 361 -4.12 8.22 -10.20
N LYS A 362 -4.02 9.46 -10.73
CA LYS A 362 -2.99 10.43 -10.32
C LYS A 362 -3.53 11.86 -10.16
N TYR A 363 -3.03 12.55 -9.14
CA TYR A 363 -3.34 13.96 -8.85
C TYR A 363 -2.08 14.84 -8.93
N GLN A 364 -2.17 15.96 -9.65
CA GLN A 364 -1.05 16.87 -9.91
C GLN A 364 -0.89 17.91 -8.80
N PRO A 365 0.26 18.00 -8.09
CA PRO A 365 0.48 19.07 -7.13
C PRO A 365 0.48 20.43 -7.81
N PHE A 366 0.20 21.50 -7.06
CA PHE A 366 0.25 22.87 -7.58
C PHE A 366 0.60 23.87 -6.48
N VAL A 367 1.04 25.06 -6.88
CA VAL A 367 1.53 26.11 -5.97
C VAL A 367 0.64 27.34 -6.05
N VAL A 368 0.26 27.87 -4.90
CA VAL A 368 -0.59 29.06 -4.73
C VAL A 368 0.01 30.02 -3.71
N GLN A 369 -0.37 31.30 -3.77
CA GLN A 369 0.05 32.34 -2.85
C GLN A 369 -0.91 32.48 -1.68
N LYS A 370 -0.37 32.67 -0.47
CA LYS A 370 -1.13 33.01 0.74
C LYS A 370 -1.91 34.31 0.53
N GLY A 371 -3.16 34.34 0.99
CA GLY A 371 -4.00 35.54 1.08
C GLY A 371 -4.71 35.94 -0.22
N ILE A 372 -4.49 35.24 -1.33
CA ILE A 372 -5.13 35.54 -2.63
C ILE A 372 -6.21 34.46 -2.93
N PRO A 373 -7.44 34.82 -3.32
CA PRO A 373 -8.45 33.84 -3.72
C PRO A 373 -7.99 32.95 -4.87
N VAL A 374 -8.06 31.62 -4.68
CA VAL A 374 -7.72 30.61 -5.69
C VAL A 374 -8.96 30.26 -6.49
N ARG A 375 -8.82 30.28 -7.82
CA ARG A 375 -9.75 29.67 -8.77
C ARG A 375 -9.06 28.50 -9.46
N TRP A 376 -9.33 27.30 -8.97
CA TRP A 376 -8.75 26.06 -9.47
C TRP A 376 -9.69 25.40 -10.49
N ILE A 377 -9.22 25.24 -11.73
CA ILE A 377 -9.93 24.61 -12.84
C ILE A 377 -9.38 23.20 -13.02
N ILE A 378 -10.24 22.20 -12.82
CA ILE A 378 -9.95 20.80 -13.00
C ILE A 378 -10.55 20.37 -14.34
N LYS A 379 -9.70 20.12 -15.33
CA LYS A 379 -10.09 19.60 -16.65
C LYS A 379 -10.21 18.09 -16.57
N ALA A 380 -11.42 17.58 -16.74
CA ALA A 380 -11.69 16.15 -16.67
C ALA A 380 -12.29 15.65 -17.99
N LYS A 381 -11.65 14.66 -18.63
CA LYS A 381 -12.28 13.95 -19.74
C LYS A 381 -13.20 12.86 -19.21
N ALA A 382 -14.18 12.44 -20.01
CA ALA A 382 -15.09 11.36 -19.63
C ALA A 382 -14.35 10.03 -19.40
N GLU A 383 -13.31 9.75 -20.18
CA GLU A 383 -12.47 8.55 -20.08
C GLU A 383 -11.57 8.52 -18.83
N ASP A 384 -11.21 9.69 -18.30
CA ASP A 384 -10.33 9.83 -17.14
C ASP A 384 -11.11 9.88 -15.82
N LEU A 385 -12.44 9.97 -15.85
CA LEU A 385 -13.30 10.04 -14.67
C LEU A 385 -13.77 8.64 -14.27
N ASP A 386 -13.41 8.23 -13.07
CA ASP A 386 -13.90 7.02 -12.44
C ASP A 386 -14.38 7.31 -11.02
N GLY A 387 -14.96 6.32 -10.34
CA GLY A 387 -15.35 6.52 -8.94
C GLY A 387 -14.19 6.43 -7.96
N CYS A 388 -12.94 6.23 -8.38
CA CYS A 388 -11.78 6.35 -7.50
C CYS A 388 -11.28 7.78 -7.40
N ASN A 389 -11.40 8.57 -8.48
CA ASN A 389 -10.93 9.96 -8.53
C ASN A 389 -12.06 11.01 -8.46
N ASN A 390 -13.33 10.58 -8.43
CA ASN A 390 -14.50 11.45 -8.32
C ASN A 390 -15.39 11.05 -7.12
N PRO A 391 -15.69 11.94 -6.15
CA PRO A 391 -15.34 13.36 -6.09
C PRO A 391 -13.95 13.66 -5.50
N VAL A 392 -13.41 14.83 -5.87
CA VAL A 392 -12.21 15.42 -5.27
C VAL A 392 -12.59 16.11 -3.96
N THR A 393 -11.79 15.93 -2.92
CA THR A 393 -12.02 16.45 -1.57
C THR A 393 -10.81 17.24 -1.08
N ILE A 394 -11.05 18.43 -0.51
CA ILE A 394 -10.05 19.25 0.18
C ILE A 394 -10.45 19.32 1.66
N PRO A 395 -9.97 18.40 2.53
CA PRO A 395 -10.46 18.26 3.90
C PRO A 395 -10.35 19.53 4.74
N GLN A 396 -9.23 20.26 4.61
CA GLN A 396 -8.96 21.49 5.37
C GLN A 396 -10.02 22.59 5.14
N TYR A 397 -10.55 22.68 3.92
CA TYR A 397 -11.59 23.66 3.56
C TYR A 397 -13.00 23.07 3.57
N LYS A 398 -13.16 21.79 3.94
CA LYS A 398 -14.42 21.05 3.88
C LYS A 398 -15.08 21.09 2.50
N ILE A 399 -14.28 21.20 1.44
CA ILE A 399 -14.74 21.24 0.05
C ILE A 399 -14.79 19.82 -0.50
N GLN A 400 -15.92 19.45 -1.10
CA GLN A 400 -16.06 18.23 -1.89
C GLN A 400 -16.64 18.61 -3.26
N LYS A 401 -15.84 18.43 -4.32
CA LYS A 401 -16.21 18.74 -5.70
C LYS A 401 -16.45 17.45 -6.48
N LYS A 402 -17.72 17.21 -6.83
CA LYS A 402 -18.07 16.22 -7.86
C LYS A 402 -17.60 16.73 -9.21
N LEU A 403 -16.84 15.90 -9.92
CA LEU A 403 -16.33 16.21 -11.24
C LEU A 403 -17.33 15.75 -12.32
N VAL A 404 -17.50 16.57 -13.35
CA VAL A 404 -18.21 16.24 -14.60
C VAL A 404 -17.26 16.38 -15.79
N PRO A 405 -17.50 15.72 -16.92
CA PRO A 405 -16.70 15.93 -18.12
C PRO A 405 -16.64 17.42 -18.51
N GLY A 406 -15.44 17.93 -18.77
CA GLY A 406 -15.16 19.34 -19.01
C GLY A 406 -14.46 20.05 -17.84
N ASP A 407 -14.73 21.34 -17.71
CA ASP A 407 -14.07 22.22 -16.73
C ASP A 407 -14.84 22.24 -15.40
N ASN A 408 -14.16 21.90 -14.31
CA ASN A 408 -14.73 21.92 -12.97
C ASN A 408 -14.00 22.95 -12.11
N VAL A 409 -14.73 23.95 -11.63
CA VAL A 409 -14.14 25.04 -10.84
C VAL A 409 -14.27 24.76 -9.34
N VAL A 410 -13.16 24.95 -8.61
CA VAL A 410 -13.07 24.93 -7.16
C VAL A 410 -12.46 26.24 -6.68
N GLU A 411 -13.10 26.90 -5.73
CA GLU A 411 -12.67 28.20 -5.21
C GLU A 411 -12.41 28.12 -3.71
N PHE A 412 -11.27 28.65 -3.27
CA PHE A 412 -10.88 28.72 -1.85
C PHE A 412 -9.80 29.78 -1.65
N THR A 413 -9.63 30.26 -0.42
CA THR A 413 -8.59 31.26 -0.10
C THR A 413 -7.65 30.73 0.97
N PRO A 414 -6.35 30.53 0.66
CA PRO A 414 -5.39 30.07 1.64
C PRO A 414 -4.97 31.19 2.60
N ALA A 415 -5.46 31.12 3.84
CA ALA A 415 -5.18 32.13 4.88
C ALA A 415 -3.75 32.04 5.44
N GLU A 416 -3.13 30.86 5.40
CA GLU A 416 -1.81 30.58 5.98
C GLU A 416 -0.90 29.88 4.96
N GLY A 417 0.42 30.12 5.07
CA GLY A 417 1.42 29.39 4.28
C GLY A 417 1.54 27.95 4.77
N GLY A 418 1.96 27.03 3.90
CA GLY A 418 2.08 25.62 4.25
C GLY A 418 1.70 24.69 3.12
N THR A 419 1.13 23.53 3.46
CA THR A 419 0.75 22.51 2.48
C THR A 419 -0.65 22.02 2.78
N ILE A 420 -1.56 22.23 1.83
CA ILE A 420 -2.93 21.78 1.92
C ILE A 420 -3.00 20.43 1.20
N THR A 421 -3.50 19.40 1.87
CA THR A 421 -3.73 18.09 1.24
C THR A 421 -5.07 18.08 0.52
N TYR A 422 -5.11 17.53 -0.70
CA TYR A 422 -6.35 17.19 -1.37
C TYR A 422 -6.31 15.73 -1.84
N THR A 423 -7.46 15.07 -1.80
CA THR A 423 -7.54 13.62 -1.99
C THR A 423 -8.88 13.21 -2.61
N CYS A 424 -8.97 11.99 -3.15
CA CYS A 424 -10.25 11.42 -3.52
C CYS A 424 -11.09 11.15 -2.27
N TRP A 425 -12.39 10.93 -2.45
CA TRP A 425 -13.32 10.66 -1.35
C TRP A 425 -12.93 9.44 -0.46
N MET A 426 -12.04 8.57 -0.93
CA MET A 426 -11.51 7.40 -0.21
C MET A 426 -10.13 7.61 0.42
N GLY A 427 -9.44 8.72 0.16
CA GLY A 427 -8.10 8.95 0.71
C GLY A 427 -6.97 8.20 0.01
N MET A 428 -7.27 7.46 -1.07
CA MET A 428 -6.31 6.55 -1.72
C MET A 428 -5.41 7.28 -2.73
N ILE A 429 -5.98 8.23 -3.47
CA ILE A 429 -5.26 9.11 -4.39
C ILE A 429 -5.18 10.47 -3.71
N SER A 430 -3.97 10.96 -3.48
CA SER A 430 -3.76 12.24 -2.78
C SER A 430 -2.64 13.01 -3.41
N SER A 431 -2.76 14.33 -3.35
CA SER A 431 -1.70 15.27 -3.72
C SER A 431 -1.84 16.52 -2.87
N TYR A 432 -1.03 17.54 -3.14
CA TYR A 432 -0.91 18.70 -2.29
C TYR A 432 -0.91 20.02 -3.04
N ILE A 433 -1.37 21.05 -2.35
CA ILE A 433 -1.34 22.44 -2.75
C ILE A 433 -0.32 23.13 -1.86
N LYS A 434 0.82 23.54 -2.42
CA LYS A 434 1.84 24.29 -1.67
C LYS A 434 1.42 25.75 -1.62
N VAL A 435 1.23 26.29 -0.41
CA VAL A 435 0.95 27.71 -0.20
C VAL A 435 2.26 28.42 0.15
N VAL A 436 2.69 29.30 -0.74
CA VAL A 436 3.91 30.11 -0.57
C VAL A 436 3.56 31.57 -0.23
N PRO A 437 4.49 32.32 0.37
CA PRO A 437 4.30 33.76 0.60
C PRO A 437 4.16 34.57 -0.70
N ASP A 438 4.86 34.15 -1.76
CA ASP A 438 4.93 34.86 -3.04
C ASP A 438 5.17 33.86 -4.19
N VAL A 439 4.23 33.75 -5.14
CA VAL A 439 4.37 32.82 -6.28
C VAL A 439 5.40 33.29 -7.31
N SER A 440 5.78 34.57 -7.31
CA SER A 440 6.78 35.13 -8.23
C SER A 440 8.23 34.78 -7.84
N LYS A 441 8.43 34.31 -6.61
CA LYS A 441 9.74 33.92 -6.05
C LYS A 441 9.91 32.41 -5.90
N VAL A 442 8.97 31.62 -6.44
CA VAL A 442 9.00 30.16 -6.33
C VAL A 442 10.13 29.62 -7.20
N SER A 443 11.18 29.14 -6.54
CA SER A 443 12.27 28.39 -7.16
C SER A 443 11.88 26.91 -7.27
N GLY A 444 12.53 26.14 -8.15
CA GLY A 444 12.32 24.69 -8.24
C GLY A 444 12.58 23.93 -6.93
N GLN A 445 13.28 24.55 -5.96
CA GLN A 445 13.55 23.98 -4.64
C GLN A 445 12.37 24.10 -3.66
N ASP A 446 11.47 25.08 -3.84
CA ASP A 446 10.27 25.25 -3.00
C ASP A 446 9.19 24.19 -3.29
N LEU A 447 9.29 23.56 -4.47
CA LEU A 447 8.49 22.40 -4.90
C LEU A 447 8.99 21.07 -4.30
N ALA A 448 10.26 21.03 -3.85
CA ALA A 448 10.92 19.80 -3.38
C ALA A 448 11.09 19.72 -1.85
N ASN A 449 11.07 20.84 -1.13
CA ASN A 449 11.36 20.85 0.32
C ASN A 449 10.17 21.29 1.18
N ASN A 450 9.82 20.41 2.13
CA ASN A 450 9.16 20.76 3.39
C ASN A 450 9.98 20.10 4.50
N SER A 451 10.84 20.86 5.17
CA SER A 451 11.46 20.43 6.42
C SER A 451 11.71 21.66 7.27
N ASN A 452 10.81 21.91 8.24
CA ASN A 452 11.14 22.72 9.40
C ASN A 452 11.66 21.79 10.50
N ASN A 453 12.89 22.06 10.92
CA ASN A 453 13.50 21.83 12.24
C ASN A 453 12.89 20.75 13.16
N SER A 454 13.58 19.62 13.24
CA SER A 454 13.96 19.02 14.53
C SER A 454 15.17 18.09 14.36
N GLN A 455 16.23 18.43 15.10
CA GLN A 455 17.33 17.62 15.61
C GLN A 455 17.70 16.30 14.89
N GLN A 456 18.83 16.36 14.19
CA GLN A 456 19.99 15.46 14.30
C GLN A 456 19.76 14.00 14.74
N SER A 457 19.96 13.06 13.82
CA SER A 457 20.76 11.86 14.10
C SER A 457 21.24 11.21 12.80
N SER A 458 22.55 11.30 12.61
CA SER A 458 23.36 10.62 11.62
C SER A 458 23.29 9.10 11.80
N LEU A 459 22.93 8.36 10.75
CA LEU A 459 23.25 6.95 10.61
C LEU A 459 23.51 6.63 9.14
N ASN A 460 24.80 6.48 8.84
CA ASN A 460 25.33 5.86 7.63
C ASN A 460 24.74 4.44 7.47
N SER A 461 24.15 4.15 6.32
CA SER A 461 24.18 2.82 5.72
C SER A 461 23.88 2.93 4.23
N GLY A 462 24.88 2.58 3.43
CA GLY A 462 24.90 2.74 1.99
C GLY A 462 23.98 1.79 1.24
N GLY A 463 23.69 2.19 0.00
CA GLY A 463 22.89 1.42 -0.96
C GLY A 463 21.74 2.24 -1.56
N GLY A 464 22.03 3.43 -2.10
CA GLY A 464 21.03 4.35 -2.65
C GLY A 464 20.84 4.23 -4.16
N CYS A 465 19.61 4.56 -4.58
CA CYS A 465 18.98 4.54 -5.91
C CYS A 465 19.70 5.24 -7.10
N CYS A 466 21.01 5.49 -7.05
CA CYS A 466 21.77 6.08 -8.17
C CYS A 466 22.14 4.98 -9.19
N ALA A 467 21.17 4.51 -9.99
CA ALA A 467 21.43 3.67 -11.16
C ALA A 467 21.14 4.43 -12.46
N ALA A 468 21.75 5.61 -12.64
CA ALA A 468 22.35 5.85 -13.95
C ALA A 468 23.44 4.77 -14.10
N SER A 469 23.58 4.16 -15.29
CA SER A 469 24.58 3.11 -15.54
C SER A 469 25.87 3.43 -14.79
N ALA A 470 26.49 2.46 -14.10
CA ALA A 470 27.75 2.68 -13.37
C ALA A 470 28.85 3.32 -14.25
N ASN A 471 28.66 3.32 -15.57
CA ASN A 471 29.51 3.92 -16.59
C ASN A 471 29.15 5.38 -16.99
N ALA A 472 28.01 5.97 -16.57
CA ALA A 472 27.62 7.36 -16.86
C ALA A 472 28.38 8.40 -16.01
N THR A 473 29.66 8.14 -15.74
CA THR A 473 30.53 8.95 -14.88
C THR A 473 30.76 10.36 -15.42
N LYS A 474 30.60 10.58 -16.73
CA LYS A 474 30.83 11.88 -17.39
C LYS A 474 29.82 12.97 -17.00
N PHE A 475 28.63 12.59 -16.53
CA PHE A 475 27.59 13.52 -16.07
C PHE A 475 27.59 13.74 -14.54
N ARG A 476 28.59 13.20 -13.83
CA ARG A 476 28.68 13.32 -12.36
C ARG A 476 28.70 14.79 -11.91
N GLY A 477 27.93 15.09 -10.87
CA GLY A 477 27.84 16.44 -10.29
C GLY A 477 27.16 17.46 -11.20
N GLY A 478 26.29 17.01 -12.11
CA GLY A 478 25.57 17.87 -13.05
C GLY A 478 26.46 18.46 -14.15
N ARG A 479 27.64 17.86 -14.41
CA ARG A 479 28.53 18.31 -15.47
C ARG A 479 27.99 17.90 -16.84
N ILE A 480 28.26 18.73 -17.84
CA ILE A 480 27.91 18.47 -19.24
C ILE A 480 29.19 18.06 -19.96
N PRO A 481 29.28 16.83 -20.50
CA PRO A 481 30.46 16.38 -21.23
C PRO A 481 30.73 17.26 -22.45
N THR A 482 31.96 17.77 -22.54
CA THR A 482 32.47 18.62 -23.63
C THR A 482 33.59 17.93 -24.43
N ASP A 483 33.71 16.60 -24.27
CA ASP A 483 34.67 15.78 -25.02
C ASP A 483 34.31 15.74 -26.52
N ASP A 484 33.02 15.83 -26.82
CA ASP A 484 32.46 15.84 -28.17
C ASP A 484 31.44 16.98 -28.26
N ILE A 485 31.78 18.01 -29.06
CA ILE A 485 30.93 19.17 -29.31
C ILE A 485 30.57 19.16 -30.80
N GLN A 486 29.27 19.07 -31.10
CA GLN A 486 28.81 19.15 -32.49
C GLN A 486 28.35 20.56 -32.84
N ILE A 487 28.82 21.04 -33.99
CA ILE A 487 28.39 22.29 -34.59
C ILE A 487 27.28 21.98 -35.60
N ALA A 488 26.22 22.79 -35.61
CA ALA A 488 25.11 22.60 -36.52
C ALA A 488 25.51 22.71 -37.98
N LYS A 489 24.82 21.94 -38.83
CA LYS A 489 24.90 22.09 -40.29
C LYS A 489 23.71 22.91 -40.76
N ILE A 490 23.94 24.00 -41.49
CA ILE A 490 22.87 24.79 -42.09
C ILE A 490 22.55 24.20 -43.47
N VAL A 491 21.34 23.68 -43.62
CA VAL A 491 20.83 23.12 -44.87
C VAL A 491 19.49 23.81 -45.17
N ASN A 492 19.34 24.40 -46.35
CA ASN A 492 18.10 25.07 -46.78
C ASN A 492 17.58 26.12 -45.77
N GLY A 493 18.47 26.87 -45.12
CA GLY A 493 18.10 27.91 -44.16
C GLY A 493 17.65 27.40 -42.78
N VAL A 494 17.75 26.10 -42.52
CA VAL A 494 17.51 25.46 -41.21
C VAL A 494 18.80 24.84 -40.73
N GLN A 495 19.13 25.03 -39.46
CA GLN A 495 20.29 24.41 -38.85
C GLN A 495 19.91 23.10 -38.17
N GLU A 496 20.65 22.03 -38.44
CA GLU A 496 20.35 20.69 -37.98
C GLU A 496 21.50 20.09 -37.19
N VAL A 497 21.15 19.38 -36.12
CA VAL A 497 22.08 18.69 -35.21
C VAL A 497 21.48 17.33 -34.82
N ASN A 498 22.33 16.34 -34.59
CA ASN A 498 21.90 14.99 -34.25
C ASN A 498 22.58 14.51 -32.97
N ILE A 499 21.77 14.19 -31.97
CA ILE A 499 22.17 13.77 -30.63
C ILE A 499 21.75 12.32 -30.45
N LYS A 500 22.71 11.45 -30.17
CA LYS A 500 22.42 10.06 -29.81
C LYS A 500 21.99 9.96 -28.35
N VAL A 501 21.01 9.09 -28.08
CA VAL A 501 20.50 8.80 -26.75
C VAL A 501 20.71 7.33 -26.43
N ASN A 502 21.59 7.05 -25.47
CA ASN A 502 21.92 5.70 -25.01
C ASN A 502 21.96 5.63 -23.48
N ASP A 503 22.32 4.48 -22.92
CA ASP A 503 22.40 4.25 -21.47
C ASP A 503 23.55 5.00 -20.76
N GLN A 504 24.41 5.68 -21.52
CA GLN A 504 25.45 6.59 -21.01
C GLN A 504 25.00 8.05 -21.00
N GLY A 505 23.95 8.40 -21.76
CA GLY A 505 23.35 9.72 -21.85
C GLY A 505 23.30 10.30 -23.26
N PHE A 506 23.48 11.61 -23.37
CA PHE A 506 23.44 12.34 -24.63
C PHE A 506 24.83 12.42 -25.27
N SER A 507 24.94 12.05 -26.56
CA SER A 507 26.20 12.12 -27.30
C SER A 507 25.97 12.71 -28.70
N PRO A 508 26.45 13.92 -29.00
CA PRO A 508 27.14 14.85 -28.09
C PRO A 508 26.17 15.47 -27.07
N ALA A 509 26.69 15.77 -25.87
CA ALA A 509 25.93 16.51 -24.86
C ALA A 509 26.02 18.03 -25.05
N ALA A 510 27.03 18.50 -25.77
CA ALA A 510 27.26 19.91 -26.06
C ALA A 510 27.11 20.18 -27.56
N VAL A 511 26.27 21.15 -27.91
CA VAL A 511 25.95 21.48 -29.30
C VAL A 511 26.03 22.98 -29.52
N VAL A 512 26.50 23.40 -30.70
CA VAL A 512 26.64 24.81 -31.08
C VAL A 512 25.70 25.17 -32.23
N LEU A 513 24.85 26.18 -32.02
CA LEU A 513 23.88 26.71 -32.98
C LEU A 513 24.16 28.20 -33.29
N GLN A 514 23.73 28.67 -34.46
CA GLN A 514 23.78 30.07 -34.85
C GLN A 514 22.52 30.83 -34.41
N ARG A 515 22.69 32.03 -33.87
CA ARG A 515 21.61 32.95 -33.50
C ARG A 515 20.79 33.34 -34.74
N GLY A 516 19.46 33.39 -34.58
CA GLY A 516 18.55 33.89 -35.61
C GLY A 516 18.21 32.88 -36.72
N VAL A 517 18.90 31.74 -36.81
CA VAL A 517 18.58 30.65 -37.74
C VAL A 517 17.67 29.64 -37.05
N LYS A 518 16.60 29.20 -37.72
CA LYS A 518 15.70 28.17 -37.17
C LYS A 518 16.45 26.84 -37.04
N ALA A 519 16.31 26.16 -35.90
CA ALA A 519 17.00 24.90 -35.62
C ALA A 519 16.06 23.72 -35.50
N LYS A 520 16.53 22.55 -35.94
CA LYS A 520 15.92 21.24 -35.64
C LYS A 520 16.95 20.37 -34.93
N ILE A 521 16.57 19.82 -33.79
CA ILE A 521 17.41 18.90 -33.03
C ILE A 521 16.83 17.50 -33.19
N LYS A 522 17.62 16.59 -33.76
CA LYS A 522 17.27 15.18 -33.93
C LYS A 522 17.88 14.36 -32.81
N PHE A 523 17.08 13.46 -32.23
CA PHE A 523 17.48 12.52 -31.21
C PHE A 523 17.44 11.10 -31.76
N THR A 524 18.62 10.51 -32.01
CA THR A 524 18.70 9.12 -32.46
C THR A 524 18.73 8.19 -31.24
N THR A 525 17.71 7.36 -31.09
CA THR A 525 17.57 6.45 -29.95
C THR A 525 18.34 5.14 -30.18
N GLU A 526 19.37 4.87 -29.37
CA GLU A 526 20.08 3.58 -29.38
C GLU A 526 19.56 2.68 -28.25
N LYS A 527 19.44 3.22 -27.03
CA LYS A 527 18.92 2.50 -25.86
C LYS A 527 18.21 3.45 -24.90
N LEU A 528 16.89 3.25 -24.76
CA LEU A 528 16.06 4.04 -23.85
C LEU A 528 15.88 3.35 -22.49
N ASP A 529 15.82 4.15 -21.44
CA ASP A 529 15.54 3.77 -20.06
C ASP A 529 14.58 4.76 -19.40
N SER A 530 14.29 4.57 -18.10
CA SER A 530 13.38 5.42 -17.35
C SER A 530 13.86 6.88 -17.15
N CYS A 531 15.12 7.22 -17.45
CA CYS A 531 15.65 8.59 -17.42
C CYS A 531 15.50 9.26 -18.77
N ASN A 532 15.98 8.58 -19.82
CA ASN A 532 16.34 9.22 -21.08
C ASN A 532 15.25 9.11 -22.16
N TYR A 533 14.14 8.40 -21.90
CA TYR A 533 12.99 8.33 -22.83
C TYR A 533 12.31 9.68 -23.05
N LEU A 534 12.40 10.59 -22.08
CA LEU A 534 11.84 11.94 -22.15
C LEU A 534 12.99 12.96 -22.18
N VAL A 535 12.98 13.84 -23.18
CA VAL A 535 13.89 14.99 -23.26
C VAL A 535 13.12 16.26 -22.93
N VAL A 536 13.55 16.98 -21.90
CA VAL A 536 12.93 18.21 -21.43
C VAL A 536 13.79 19.40 -21.86
N PHE A 537 13.15 20.45 -22.38
CA PHE A 537 13.76 21.73 -22.74
C PHE A 537 13.24 22.83 -21.80
N PRO A 538 13.89 23.06 -20.65
CA PRO A 538 13.36 23.95 -19.60
C PRO A 538 13.08 25.37 -20.10
N GLU A 539 13.97 25.92 -20.92
CA GLU A 539 13.88 27.30 -21.41
C GLU A 539 12.75 27.52 -22.41
N TYR A 540 12.27 26.45 -23.04
CA TYR A 540 11.15 26.46 -23.98
C TYR A 540 9.86 25.89 -23.35
N GLN A 541 9.90 25.47 -22.08
CA GLN A 541 8.77 24.83 -21.39
C GLN A 541 8.14 23.69 -22.21
N SER A 542 8.98 22.93 -22.92
CA SER A 542 8.56 21.87 -23.82
C SER A 542 9.31 20.58 -23.52
N GLN A 543 8.74 19.46 -23.98
CA GLN A 543 9.34 18.15 -23.84
C GLN A 543 9.10 17.32 -25.11
N LEU A 544 10.00 16.38 -25.35
CA LEU A 544 9.97 15.46 -26.48
C LEU A 544 10.03 14.03 -25.94
N ASP A 545 8.98 13.26 -26.18
CA ASP A 545 8.89 11.85 -25.77
C ASP A 545 9.41 10.95 -26.90
N LEU A 546 10.63 10.44 -26.71
CA LEU A 546 11.31 9.60 -27.69
C LEU A 546 10.69 8.20 -27.81
N SER A 547 9.90 7.77 -26.82
CA SER A 547 9.22 6.47 -26.84
C SER A 547 8.03 6.43 -27.79
N GLN A 548 7.46 7.59 -28.12
CA GLN A 548 6.29 7.73 -29.01
C GLN A 548 6.69 7.98 -30.48
N GLY A 549 7.97 7.78 -30.83
CA GLY A 549 8.48 7.98 -32.19
C GLY A 549 8.73 9.44 -32.58
N GLN A 550 8.52 10.40 -31.67
CA GLN A 550 8.88 11.79 -31.88
C GLN A 550 10.37 12.00 -31.60
N VAL A 551 11.19 11.86 -32.65
CA VAL A 551 12.65 11.92 -32.56
C VAL A 551 13.24 13.27 -33.00
N GLU A 552 12.42 14.24 -33.37
CA GLU A 552 12.88 15.55 -33.86
C GLU A 552 12.07 16.68 -33.22
N THR A 553 12.74 17.77 -32.86
CA THR A 553 12.05 18.98 -32.41
C THR A 553 11.33 19.67 -33.57
N PRO A 554 10.24 20.40 -33.31
CA PRO A 554 9.77 21.44 -34.22
C PRO A 554 10.90 22.43 -34.56
N ALA A 555 10.77 23.14 -35.69
CA ALA A 555 11.75 24.17 -36.04
C ALA A 555 11.68 25.32 -35.03
N ILE A 556 12.66 25.39 -34.14
CA ILE A 556 12.72 26.38 -33.05
C ILE A 556 13.54 27.59 -33.47
N GLN A 557 13.10 28.79 -33.09
CA GLN A 557 13.86 30.00 -33.32
C GLN A 557 14.86 30.22 -32.19
N VAL A 558 16.15 30.15 -32.52
CA VAL A 558 17.23 30.14 -31.53
C VAL A 558 17.74 31.55 -31.30
N THR A 559 17.52 32.08 -30.09
CA THR A 559 17.88 33.46 -29.73
C THR A 559 18.85 33.58 -28.57
N ARG A 560 19.00 32.55 -27.74
CA ARG A 560 19.88 32.51 -26.56
C ARG A 560 20.29 31.08 -26.25
N ASP A 561 21.34 30.92 -25.47
CA ASP A 561 21.77 29.62 -24.93
C ASP A 561 20.63 28.97 -24.16
N PHE A 562 20.55 27.64 -24.26
CA PHE A 562 19.53 26.85 -23.57
C PHE A 562 20.05 25.44 -23.29
N THR A 563 19.31 24.72 -22.45
CA THR A 563 19.66 23.38 -22.03
C THR A 563 18.60 22.38 -22.42
N PHE A 564 18.98 21.11 -22.39
CA PHE A 564 18.05 20.01 -22.45
C PHE A 564 18.47 18.96 -21.42
N GLN A 565 17.53 18.17 -20.93
CA GLN A 565 17.82 17.18 -19.91
C GLN A 565 16.93 15.95 -20.02
N CYS A 566 17.35 14.83 -19.44
CA CYS A 566 16.48 13.66 -19.28
C CYS A 566 15.28 14.03 -18.39
N GLY A 567 14.18 13.27 -18.46
CA GLY A 567 12.96 13.52 -17.67
C GLY A 567 13.18 13.53 -16.15
N MET A 568 14.20 12.79 -15.68
CA MET A 568 14.63 12.79 -14.27
C MET A 568 15.66 13.88 -13.92
N GLY A 569 16.05 14.73 -14.88
CA GLY A 569 17.02 15.82 -14.65
C GLY A 569 18.42 15.37 -14.27
N MET A 570 18.83 14.14 -14.62
CA MET A 570 20.16 13.60 -14.26
C MET A 570 21.19 13.73 -15.38
N LEU A 571 20.76 13.62 -16.63
CA LEU A 571 21.60 13.74 -17.81
C LEU A 571 21.28 15.09 -18.44
N HIS A 572 22.30 15.91 -18.67
CA HIS A 572 22.14 17.27 -19.14
C HIS A 572 22.90 17.47 -20.44
N GLY A 573 22.30 18.20 -21.35
CA GLY A 573 22.98 18.75 -22.51
C GLY A 573 22.86 20.27 -22.57
N TYR A 574 23.79 20.86 -23.30
CA TYR A 574 23.93 22.30 -23.44
C TYR A 574 23.91 22.68 -24.91
N VAL A 575 23.13 23.70 -25.24
CA VAL A 575 23.13 24.31 -26.55
C VAL A 575 23.71 25.71 -26.44
N LYS A 576 24.93 25.88 -26.97
CA LYS A 576 25.60 27.17 -27.08
C LYS A 576 25.15 27.86 -28.35
N VAL A 577 24.71 29.10 -28.23
CA VAL A 577 24.26 29.94 -29.34
C VAL A 577 25.31 31.01 -29.61
N VAL A 578 25.87 30.98 -30.81
CA VAL A 578 26.89 31.92 -31.30
C VAL A 578 26.32 32.80 -32.40
N ASP A 579 26.93 33.94 -32.66
CA ASP A 579 26.45 34.85 -33.71
C ASP A 579 26.77 34.32 -35.13
N ASP A 580 27.89 33.61 -35.28
CA ASP A 580 28.33 33.00 -36.56
C ASP A 580 29.06 31.68 -36.28
N ILE A 581 28.52 30.55 -36.77
CA ILE A 581 29.12 29.22 -36.55
C ILE A 581 30.42 29.00 -37.33
N SER A 582 30.71 29.83 -38.34
CA SER A 582 31.98 29.77 -39.09
C SER A 582 33.14 30.43 -38.35
N LYS A 583 32.85 31.25 -37.32
CA LYS A 583 33.84 32.05 -36.57
C LYS A 583 33.71 31.79 -35.06
N ILE A 584 33.97 30.55 -34.66
CA ILE A 584 33.86 30.13 -33.25
C ILE A 584 35.22 29.84 -32.61
N ASN A 585 35.32 30.12 -31.32
CA ASN A 585 36.43 29.67 -30.48
C ASN A 585 35.98 28.46 -29.65
N LEU A 586 36.27 27.25 -30.15
CA LEU A 586 35.85 26.00 -29.50
C LEU A 586 36.42 25.84 -28.08
N LYS A 587 37.62 26.38 -27.80
CA LYS A 587 38.22 26.32 -26.46
C LYS A 587 37.46 27.20 -25.47
N ALA A 588 37.06 28.40 -25.88
CA ALA A 588 36.24 29.30 -25.06
C ALA A 588 34.84 28.70 -24.81
N ILE A 589 34.21 28.15 -25.84
CA ILE A 589 32.90 27.47 -25.73
C ILE A 589 32.99 26.27 -24.77
N LYS A 590 34.03 25.43 -24.91
CA LYS A 590 34.27 24.29 -24.03
C LYS A 590 34.39 24.73 -22.56
N ASN A 591 35.21 25.75 -22.28
CA ASN A 591 35.39 26.27 -20.92
C ASN A 591 34.09 26.81 -20.33
N GLU A 592 33.27 27.48 -21.14
CA GLU A 592 31.99 28.02 -20.70
C GLU A 592 30.99 26.92 -20.34
N ILE A 593 30.87 25.90 -21.18
CA ILE A 593 29.97 24.75 -20.93
C ILE A 593 30.46 23.94 -19.72
N GLU A 594 31.78 23.78 -19.54
CA GLU A 594 32.36 23.13 -18.36
C GLU A 594 32.16 23.91 -17.07
N ALA A 595 32.07 25.24 -17.15
CA ALA A 595 31.77 26.11 -16.02
C ALA A 595 30.27 26.12 -15.68
N TYR A 596 29.42 25.87 -16.68
CA TYR A 596 27.97 25.83 -16.48
C TYR A 596 27.57 24.72 -15.50
N ARG A 597 26.71 25.08 -14.54
CA ARG A 597 26.08 24.15 -13.60
C ARG A 597 24.57 24.26 -13.80
N PRO A 598 23.90 23.19 -14.25
CA PRO A 598 22.44 23.18 -14.39
C PRO A 598 21.78 23.52 -13.06
N ALA A 599 20.76 24.38 -13.10
CA ALA A 599 19.93 24.64 -11.93
C ALA A 599 19.20 23.34 -11.52
N GLY A 600 19.68 22.69 -10.46
CA GLY A 600 19.23 21.35 -10.04
C GLY A 600 20.33 20.29 -9.98
N GLY A 601 21.56 20.59 -10.44
CA GLY A 601 22.71 19.68 -10.45
C GLY A 601 23.41 19.45 -9.10
N GLY A 602 22.69 19.56 -7.98
CA GLY A 602 23.16 19.11 -6.68
C GLY A 602 22.99 17.60 -6.58
N GLY A 603 24.00 16.85 -7.04
CA GLY A 603 23.93 15.40 -7.11
C GLY A 603 23.57 14.75 -5.78
N CYS A 604 22.57 13.86 -5.78
CA CYS A 604 22.34 12.84 -4.74
C CYS A 604 23.52 11.86 -4.56
N CYS A 605 24.60 12.05 -5.31
CA CYS A 605 25.81 11.24 -5.29
C CYS A 605 27.04 12.17 -5.32
N GLY A 606 27.14 13.05 -4.32
CA GLY A 606 28.40 13.71 -3.91
C GLY A 606 28.90 13.01 -2.65
N GLY A 607 30.11 12.44 -2.72
CA GLY A 607 30.87 12.06 -1.53
C GLY A 607 31.46 13.28 -0.84
#